data_AF-A0A6B3IGH1-F1
#
_entry.id   AF-A0A6B3IGH1-F1
#
_cell.length_a   1.000
_cell.length_b   1.000
_cell.length_c   1.000
_cell.angle_alpha   90.00
_cell.angle_beta   90.00
_cell.angle_gamma   90.00
#
_symmetry.space_group_name_H-M   'P 1'
#
loop_
_entity.id
_entity.type
_entity.pdbx_description
1 polymer ?
#
loop_
_entity_poly.entity_id
_entity_poly.type
_entity_poly.pdbx_seq_one_letter_code
_entity_poly.pdbx_strand_id
1 'polypeptide(L)'
;LFSGLCLSALATDLIGVHALFGAFIFGAVTPRGSRVIEFQAARLRAFSVPVLLPLFFVTTGLRADVSLLAADPVQWLWAGAVLAVA
;
A
#
# COMPACT_ATOMS: atom_id res chain seq x y z
N LEU A 1 -15.66 -4.66 9.64
CA LEU A 1 -14.70 -3.95 8.75
C LEU A 1 -13.95 -4.91 7.84
N PHE A 2 -13.28 -5.91 8.41
CA PHE A 2 -12.47 -6.86 7.65
C PHE A 2 -13.25 -7.55 6.51
N SER A 3 -14.43 -8.11 6.81
CA SER A 3 -15.26 -8.77 5.78
C SER A 3 -15.68 -7.81 4.66
N GLY A 4 -16.01 -6.56 4.98
CA GLY A 4 -16.34 -5.55 3.99
C GLY A 4 -15.14 -5.17 3.10
N LEU A 5 -13.96 -5.07 3.69
CA LEU A 5 -12.70 -4.86 2.98
C LEU A 5 -12.41 -6.04 2.03
N CYS A 6 -12.54 -7.29 2.50
CA CYS A 6 -12.33 -8.48 1.68
C CYS A 6 -13.37 -8.60 0.55
N LEU A 7 -14.65 -8.35 0.84
CA LEU A 7 -15.72 -8.40 -0.17
C LEU A 7 -15.55 -7.32 -1.24
N SER A 8 -15.16 -6.10 -0.85
CA SER A 8 -14.91 -5.02 -1.80
C SER A 8 -13.68 -5.29 -2.67
N ALA A 9 -12.61 -5.82 -2.08
CA ALA A 9 -11.43 -6.28 -2.80
C ALA A 9 -11.81 -7.38 -3.81
N LEU A 10 -12.53 -8.41 -3.37
CA LEU A 10 -12.98 -9.51 -4.21
C LEU A 10 -13.88 -9.03 -5.36
N ALA A 11 -14.87 -8.19 -5.08
CA ALA A 11 -15.76 -7.64 -6.09
C ALA A 11 -15.00 -6.87 -7.19
N THR A 12 -13.99 -6.07 -6.79
CA THR A 12 -13.19 -5.27 -7.73
C THR A 12 -12.22 -6.14 -8.54
N ASP A 13 -11.75 -7.24 -7.94
CA ASP A 13 -10.93 -8.24 -8.62
C ASP A 13 -11.72 -9.02 -9.66
N LEU A 14 -12.96 -9.41 -9.34
CA LEU A 14 -13.87 -10.12 -10.25
C LEU A 14 -14.24 -9.31 -11.50
N ILE A 15 -14.22 -7.97 -11.41
CA ILE A 15 -14.51 -7.06 -12.54
C ILE A 15 -13.23 -6.74 -13.34
N GLY A 16 -12.07 -7.27 -12.94
CA GLY A 16 -10.80 -7.16 -13.69
C GLY A 16 -10.00 -5.88 -13.44
N VAL A 17 -10.30 -5.12 -12.38
CA VAL A 17 -9.60 -3.86 -12.09
C VAL A 17 -8.31 -4.12 -11.31
N HIS A 18 -8.44 -4.61 -10.07
CA HIS A 18 -7.41 -5.15 -9.17
C HIS A 18 -7.97 -5.10 -7.74
N ALA A 19 -7.78 -6.16 -6.95
CA ALA A 19 -8.24 -6.22 -5.56
C ALA A 19 -7.82 -5.03 -4.67
N LEU A 20 -6.64 -4.44 -4.91
CA LEU A 20 -6.11 -3.30 -4.15
C LEU A 20 -7.05 -2.08 -4.20
N PHE A 21 -7.62 -1.79 -5.36
CA PHE A 21 -8.51 -0.64 -5.53
C PHE A 21 -9.79 -0.80 -4.71
N GLY A 22 -10.37 -2.00 -4.67
CA GLY A 22 -11.55 -2.29 -3.86
C GLY A 22 -11.29 -2.09 -2.36
N ALA A 23 -10.22 -2.67 -1.85
CA ALA A 23 -9.82 -2.49 -0.46
C ALA A 23 -9.59 -1.01 -0.10
N PHE A 24 -8.97 -0.25 -1.00
CA PHE A 24 -8.70 1.19 -0.82
C PHE A 24 -10.00 2.01 -0.79
N ILE A 25 -10.90 1.81 -1.74
CA ILE A 25 -12.19 2.54 -1.81
C ILE A 25 -13.04 2.23 -0.58
N PHE A 26 -13.11 0.96 -0.14
CA PHE A 26 -13.79 0.61 1.09
C PHE A 26 -13.20 1.35 2.30
N GLY A 27 -11.87 1.42 2.38
CA GLY A 27 -11.17 2.20 3.41
C GLY A 27 -11.48 3.71 3.35
N ALA A 28 -11.59 4.28 2.15
CA ALA A 28 -11.89 5.69 1.94
C ALA A 28 -13.31 6.08 2.34
N VAL A 29 -14.29 5.20 2.07
CA VAL A 29 -15.72 5.41 2.40
C VAL A 29 -16.02 5.08 3.88
N THR A 30 -15.15 4.32 4.55
CA THR A 30 -15.34 3.95 5.96
C THR A 30 -15.46 5.20 6.86
N PRO A 31 -16.56 5.36 7.62
CA PRO A 31 -16.79 6.55 8.42
C PRO A 31 -15.79 6.67 9.57
N ARG A 32 -15.27 7.88 9.76
CA ARG A 32 -14.31 8.24 10.81
C ARG A 32 -15.06 8.72 12.06
N GLY A 33 -14.55 8.44 13.27
CA GLY A 33 -15.17 8.87 14.53
C GLY A 33 -16.08 7.84 15.21
N SER A 34 -16.33 6.67 14.59
CA SER A 34 -17.00 5.56 15.26
C SER A 34 -15.99 4.73 16.05
N ARG A 35 -16.13 4.70 17.38
CA ARG A 35 -15.23 3.97 18.29
C ARG A 35 -15.08 2.48 17.95
N VAL A 36 -16.16 1.85 17.46
CA VAL A 36 -16.17 0.43 17.07
C VAL A 36 -15.37 0.20 15.80
N ILE A 37 -15.48 1.12 14.84
CA ILE A 37 -14.76 1.06 13.56
C ILE A 37 -13.27 1.29 13.81
N GLU A 38 -12.93 2.30 14.60
CA GLU A 38 -11.54 2.60 14.94
C GLU A 38 -10.86 1.45 15.68
N PHE A 39 -11.56 0.81 16.62
CA PHE A 39 -11.03 -0.36 17.32
C PHE A 39 -10.74 -1.53 16.37
N GLN A 40 -11.65 -1.85 15.45
CA GLN A 40 -11.43 -2.90 14.45
C GLN A 40 -10.30 -2.54 13.48
N ALA A 41 -10.22 -1.28 13.03
CA ALA A 41 -9.15 -0.81 12.16
C ALA A 41 -7.78 -0.85 12.86
N ALA A 42 -7.73 -0.51 14.15
CA ALA A 42 -6.52 -0.59 14.96
C ALA A 42 -6.02 -2.04 15.08
N ARG A 43 -6.91 -3.01 15.32
CA ARG A 43 -6.54 -4.44 15.32
C ARG A 43 -5.96 -4.89 13.98
N LEU A 44 -6.53 -4.40 12.87
CA LEU A 44 -6.01 -4.72 11.54
C LEU A 44 -4.61 -4.13 11.32
N ARG A 45 -4.41 -2.85 11.68
CA ARG A 45 -3.09 -2.20 11.59
C ARG A 45 -2.05 -2.83 12.51
N ALA A 46 -2.45 -3.29 13.70
CA ALA A 46 -1.56 -3.94 14.65
C ALA A 46 -0.91 -5.22 14.09
N PHE A 47 -1.52 -5.84 13.08
CA PHE A 47 -0.92 -6.94 12.33
C PHE A 47 -0.26 -6.46 11.02
N SER A 48 -0.96 -5.65 10.23
CA SER A 48 -0.47 -5.23 8.90
C SER A 48 0.81 -4.39 8.95
N VAL A 49 0.94 -3.48 9.91
CA VAL A 49 2.11 -2.59 10.00
C VAL A 49 3.37 -3.35 10.41
N PRO A 50 3.41 -4.15 11.47
CA PRO A 50 4.65 -4.84 11.85
C PRO A 50 4.99 -6.03 10.93
N VAL A 51 4.02 -6.62 10.22
CA VAL A 51 4.26 -7.83 9.41
C VAL A 51 4.28 -7.51 7.92
N LEU A 52 3.20 -6.93 7.38
CA LEU A 52 3.07 -6.73 5.93
C LEU A 52 3.98 -5.60 5.42
N LEU A 53 4.17 -4.53 6.18
CA LEU A 53 4.99 -3.40 5.74
C LEU A 53 6.48 -3.81 5.57
N PRO A 54 7.15 -4.50 6.52
CA PRO A 54 8.49 -5.00 6.30
C PRO A 54 8.58 -5.99 5.14
N LEU A 55 7.62 -6.92 5.01
CA LEU A 55 7.58 -7.86 3.89
C LEU A 55 7.42 -7.13 2.54
N PHE A 56 6.59 -6.09 2.49
CA PHE A 56 6.44 -5.23 1.32
C PHE A 56 7.77 -4.54 0.97
N PHE A 57 8.48 -4.00 1.96
CA PHE A 57 9.77 -3.35 1.72
C PHE A 57 10.87 -4.33 1.31
N VAL A 58 10.91 -5.53 1.90
CA VAL A 58 11.88 -6.57 1.48
C VAL A 58 11.59 -7.01 0.05
N THR A 59 10.34 -7.32 -0.28
CA THR A 59 9.98 -7.78 -1.63
C THR A 59 10.16 -6.71 -2.70
N THR A 60 9.81 -5.46 -2.41
CA THR A 60 9.96 -4.34 -3.35
C THR A 60 11.41 -3.88 -3.43
N GLY A 61 12.12 -3.82 -2.30
CA GLY A 61 13.51 -3.42 -2.22
C GLY A 61 14.47 -4.40 -2.88
N LEU A 62 14.25 -5.72 -2.72
CA LEU A 62 15.05 -6.73 -3.42
C LEU A 62 14.81 -6.74 -4.93
N ARG A 63 13.64 -6.27 -5.39
CA ARG A 63 13.33 -6.09 -6.83
C ARG A 63 13.88 -4.77 -7.39
N ALA A 64 14.29 -3.84 -6.53
CA ALA A 64 14.85 -2.58 -6.97
C ALA A 64 16.28 -2.80 -7.50
N ASP A 65 16.46 -2.55 -8.79
CA ASP A 65 17.75 -2.71 -9.45
C ASP A 65 18.53 -1.39 -9.40
N VAL A 66 19.52 -1.32 -8.52
CA VAL A 66 20.41 -0.16 -8.37
C VAL A 66 21.36 -0.01 -9.57
N SER A 67 21.57 -1.07 -10.35
CA SER A 67 22.40 -1.02 -11.56
C SER A 67 21.80 -0.12 -12.63
N LEU A 68 20.46 0.01 -12.68
CA LEU A 68 19.80 0.94 -13.61
C LEU A 68 20.24 2.37 -13.31
N LEU A 69 20.26 2.73 -12.01
CA LEU A 69 20.66 4.07 -11.54
C LEU A 69 22.14 4.37 -11.82
N ALA A 70 23.00 3.35 -11.77
CA ALA A 70 24.43 3.49 -12.04
C ALA A 70 24.79 3.57 -13.53
N ALA A 71 23.89 3.15 -14.43
CA ALA A 71 24.15 3.11 -15.87
C ALA A 71 24.19 4.49 -16.54
N ASP A 72 23.49 5.48 -16.00
CA ASP A 72 23.40 6.83 -16.57
C ASP A 72 23.41 7.92 -15.47
N PRO A 73 24.36 8.88 -15.48
CA PRO A 73 24.40 10.01 -14.55
C PRO A 73 23.11 10.84 -14.49
N VAL A 74 22.32 10.86 -15.57
CA VAL A 74 21.02 11.56 -15.60
C VAL A 74 20.02 10.92 -14.64
N GLN A 75 20.11 9.61 -14.38
CA GLN A 75 19.21 8.96 -13.44
C GLN A 75 19.49 9.36 -11.98
N TRP A 76 20.74 9.67 -11.64
CA TRP A 76 21.08 10.25 -10.33
C TRP A 76 20.50 11.66 -10.13
N LEU A 77 20.42 12.46 -11.20
CA LEU A 77 19.75 13.76 -11.16
C LEU A 77 18.25 13.59 -10.87
N TRP A 78 17.57 12.66 -11.55
CA TRP A 78 16.16 12.38 -11.28
C TRP A 78 15.93 11.83 -9.87
N ALA A 79 16.78 10.92 -9.39
CA ALA A 79 16.70 10.42 -8.02
C ALA A 79 16.89 11.54 -6.98
N GLY A 80 17.86 12.44 -7.20
CA GLY A 80 18.07 13.61 -6.35
C GLY A 80 16.87 14.58 -6.37
N ALA A 81 16.27 14.81 -7.55
CA ALA A 81 15.08 15.64 -7.69
C ALA A 81 13.88 15.06 -6.93
N VAL A 82 13.64 13.73 -7.02
CA VAL A 82 12.56 13.06 -6.28
C VAL A 82 12.81 13.14 -4.76
N LEU A 83 14.04 12.93 -4.31
CA LEU A 83 14.41 13.06 -2.88
C LEU A 83 14.26 14.48 -2.35
N ALA A 84 14.41 15.51 -3.18
CA ALA A 84 14.21 16.89 -2.77
C ALA A 84 12.73 17.28 -2.63
N VAL A 85 11.83 16.57 -3.34
CA VAL A 85 10.37 16.78 -3.29
C VAL A 85 9.71 15.97 -2.18
N ALA A 86 10.21 14.76 -1.92
CA ALA A 86 9.68 13.81 -0.94
C ALA A 86 9.89 14.26 0.51
#